data_AF-A0A167ZM94-F1
#
_entry.id   AF-A0A167ZM94-F1
#
_cell.length_a   1.000
_cell.length_b   1.000
_cell.length_c   1.000
_cell.angle_alpha   90.00
_cell.angle_beta   90.00
_cell.angle_gamma   90.00
#
_symmetry.space_group_name_H-M   'P 1'
#
loop_
_entity.id
_entity.type
_entity.pdbx_description
1 polymer ?
#
loop_
_entity_poly.entity_id
_entity_poly.type
_entity_poly.pdbx_seq_one_letter_code
_entity_poly.pdbx_strand_id
1 'polypeptide(L)'
;MGKYLGLDLGTNSIGWAIIDNDVNHAINSGVKIYNTGFKNKQFTPFKKTKKRQKSSISLCVIATILLIVSIIDIVNWRFWFNISLTTYISVLTLNLQGNK
;
A
#
# COMPACT_ATOMS: atom_id res chain seq x y z
N MET A 1 11.49 25.51 -2.47
CA MET A 1 12.30 24.38 -1.99
C MET A 1 11.45 23.11 -2.03
N GLY A 2 11.46 22.46 -3.19
CA GLY A 2 10.80 21.17 -3.38
C GLY A 2 11.73 20.04 -2.91
N LYS A 3 11.16 18.93 -2.45
CA LYS A 3 11.92 17.73 -2.04
C LYS A 3 11.31 16.50 -2.71
N TYR A 4 12.16 15.60 -3.18
CA TYR A 4 11.74 14.31 -3.73
C TYR A 4 11.85 13.23 -2.65
N LEU A 5 10.81 12.42 -2.52
CA LEU A 5 10.79 11.24 -1.65
C LEU A 5 10.82 9.98 -2.52
N GLY A 6 11.91 9.22 -2.42
CA GLY A 6 12.00 7.85 -2.92
C GLY A 6 11.59 6.88 -1.81
N LEU A 7 10.71 5.93 -2.12
CA LEU A 7 10.22 4.92 -1.18
C LEU A 7 10.44 3.53 -1.79
N ASP A 8 11.04 2.63 -1.01
CA ASP A 8 11.19 1.21 -1.37
C ASP A 8 10.46 0.33 -0.34
N LEU A 9 9.55 -0.50 -0.83
CA LEU A 9 8.65 -1.33 -0.01
C LEU A 9 9.02 -2.80 -0.14
N GLY A 10 9.79 -3.29 0.83
CA GLY A 10 10.09 -4.71 1.00
C GLY A 10 9.02 -5.42 1.85
N THR A 11 9.03 -6.75 1.83
CA THR A 11 8.05 -7.58 2.55
C THR A 11 7.94 -7.27 4.04
N ASN A 12 9.05 -6.89 4.69
CA ASN A 12 9.12 -6.55 6.11
C ASN A 12 9.95 -5.27 6.35
N SER A 13 10.11 -4.43 5.34
CA SER A 13 10.95 -3.24 5.45
C SER A 13 10.45 -2.11 4.59
N ILE A 14 10.66 -0.89 5.07
CA ILE A 14 10.39 0.34 4.32
C ILE A 14 11.69 1.12 4.28
N GLY A 15 12.26 1.29 3.09
CA GLY A 15 13.36 2.21 2.83
C GLY A 15 12.82 3.55 2.35
N TRP A 16 13.45 4.65 2.75
CA TRP A 16 13.18 5.96 2.19
C TRP A 16 14.46 6.75 1.95
N ALA A 17 14.40 7.62 0.94
CA ALA A 17 15.41 8.63 0.68
C ALA A 17 14.71 9.96 0.34
N ILE A 18 15.20 11.05 0.91
CA ILE A 18 14.73 12.41 0.67
C ILE A 18 15.84 13.16 -0.04
N ILE A 19 15.57 13.66 -1.23
CA ILE A 19 16.52 14.42 -2.06
C ILE A 19 16.02 15.86 -2.17
N ASP A 20 16.93 16.82 -1.99
CA ASP A 20 16.65 18.22 -2.26
C ASP A 20 16.65 18.46 -3.77
N ASN A 21 15.58 19.08 -4.29
CA ASN A 21 15.47 19.37 -5.73
C ASN A 21 16.50 20.42 -6.17
N ASP A 22 16.81 21.38 -5.30
CA ASP A 22 17.59 22.55 -5.70
C ASP A 22 19.10 22.22 -5.75
N VAL A 23 19.56 21.28 -4.91
CA VAL A 23 20.98 20.91 -4.76
C VAL A 23 21.26 19.50 -5.30
N ASN A 24 20.22 18.75 -5.70
CA ASN A 24 20.27 17.34 -6.08
C ASN A 24 21.04 16.46 -5.07
N HIS A 25 20.98 16.83 -3.79
CA HIS A 25 21.71 16.16 -2.72
C HIS A 25 20.74 15.39 -1.81
N ALA A 26 21.16 14.23 -1.33
CA ALA A 26 20.40 13.46 -0.36
C ALA A 26 20.38 14.19 1.00
N ILE A 27 19.20 14.60 1.43
CA ILE A 27 18.98 15.25 2.74
C ILE A 27 18.97 14.19 3.84
N ASN A 28 18.29 13.07 3.58
CA ASN A 28 18.10 12.01 4.55
C ASN A 28 17.83 10.68 3.84
N SER A 29 18.32 9.59 4.41
CA SER A 29 17.90 8.26 4.02
C SER A 29 17.76 7.40 5.26
N GLY A 30 16.80 6.49 5.24
CA GLY A 30 16.58 5.58 6.35
C GLY A 30 15.94 4.28 5.90
N VAL A 31 15.99 3.31 6.79
CA VAL A 31 15.27 2.05 6.64
C VAL A 31 14.58 1.71 7.94
N LYS A 32 13.31 1.33 7.85
CA LYS A 32 12.57 0.74 8.95
C LYS A 32 12.38 -0.74 8.66
N ILE A 33 13.07 -1.56 9.43
CA ILE A 33 12.88 -3.01 9.41
C ILE A 33 11.85 -3.37 10.48
N TYR A 34 10.81 -4.08 10.08
CA TYR A 34 9.82 -4.63 11.00
C TYR A 34 10.25 -6.06 11.31
N ASN A 35 10.54 -6.32 12.59
CA ASN A 35 10.75 -7.68 13.06
C ASN A 35 9.39 -8.36 13.27
N THR A 36 8.70 -8.63 12.17
CA THR A 36 7.57 -9.53 12.14
C THR A 36 8.15 -10.94 12.29
N GLY A 37 8.33 -11.37 13.54
CA GLY A 37 8.87 -12.69 13.85
C GLY A 37 8.21 -13.74 12.96
N PHE A 38 9.03 -14.44 12.18
CA PHE A 38 8.59 -15.56 11.35
C PHE A 38 7.97 -16.57 12.31
N LYS A 39 6.63 -16.57 12.42
CA LYS A 39 5.93 -17.74 12.95
C LYS A 39 6.25 -18.83 11.93
N ASN A 40 7.13 -19.76 12.30
CA ASN A 40 7.40 -21.00 11.58
C ASN A 40 6.09 -21.80 11.48
N LYS A 41 5.18 -21.37 10.61
CA LYS A 41 4.10 -22.20 10.13
C LYS A 41 4.77 -23.16 9.16
N GLN A 42 5.00 -24.37 9.64
CA GLN A 42 5.28 -25.52 8.78
C GLN A 42 4.37 -25.41 7.55
N PHE A 43 4.98 -25.43 6.36
CA PHE A 43 4.28 -25.41 5.09
C PHE A 43 3.34 -26.61 5.02
N THR A 44 2.09 -26.41 5.45
CA THR A 44 0.98 -27.29 5.07
C THR A 44 0.52 -26.82 3.70
N PRO A 45 0.34 -27.71 2.72
CA PRO A 45 -0.10 -27.30 1.39
C PRO A 45 -1.47 -26.65 1.51
N PHE A 46 -1.50 -25.35 1.19
CA PHE A 46 -2.67 -24.48 1.25
C PHE A 46 -3.81 -25.10 0.42
N LYS A 47 -4.85 -25.66 1.07
CA LYS A 47 -6.10 -25.97 0.40
C LYS A 47 -6.74 -24.64 -0.01
N LYS A 48 -6.67 -24.33 -1.31
CA LYS A 48 -7.27 -23.13 -1.92
C LYS A 48 -8.76 -23.04 -1.58
N THR A 49 -9.11 -22.21 -0.60
CA THR A 49 -10.49 -21.78 -0.39
C THR A 49 -10.85 -20.77 -1.50
N LYS A 50 -11.34 -21.29 -2.63
CA LYS A 50 -11.80 -20.55 -3.84
C LYS A 50 -12.81 -19.41 -3.57
N LYS A 51 -13.38 -19.31 -2.37
CA LYS A 51 -14.44 -18.34 -2.02
C LYS A 51 -13.91 -16.94 -1.67
N ARG A 52 -12.68 -16.81 -1.16
CA ARG A 52 -12.11 -15.52 -0.68
C ARG A 52 -11.47 -14.68 -1.81
N GLN A 53 -11.05 -15.32 -2.90
CA GLN A 53 -10.40 -14.66 -4.04
C GLN A 53 -11.35 -13.76 -4.85
N LYS A 54 -12.62 -14.16 -5.01
CA LYS A 54 -13.63 -13.37 -5.76
C LYS A 54 -13.97 -12.05 -5.07
N SER A 55 -14.03 -12.03 -3.74
CA SER A 55 -14.33 -10.83 -2.95
C SER A 55 -13.22 -9.78 -2.97
N SER A 56 -11.96 -10.21 -3.14
CA SER A 56 -10.82 -9.28 -3.18
C SER A 56 -10.75 -8.53 -4.52
N ILE A 57 -11.16 -9.19 -5.61
CA ILE A 57 -11.20 -8.58 -6.95
C ILE A 57 -12.29 -7.50 -7.03
N SER A 58 -13.48 -7.74 -6.48
CA SER A 58 -14.55 -6.73 -6.50
C SER A 58 -14.20 -5.48 -5.69
N LEU A 59 -13.51 -5.65 -4.57
CA LEU A 59 -13.04 -4.52 -3.75
C LEU A 59 -11.99 -3.68 -4.46
N CYS A 60 -11.08 -4.30 -5.23
CA CYS A 60 -10.14 -3.56 -6.07
C CYS A 60 -10.86 -2.71 -7.14
N VAL A 61 -11.89 -3.28 -7.79
CA VAL A 61 -12.67 -2.55 -8.80
C VAL A 61 -13.37 -1.34 -8.18
N ILE A 62 -13.99 -1.50 -7.01
CA ILE A 62 -14.62 -0.38 -6.28
C ILE A 62 -13.60 0.70 -5.93
N ALA A 63 -12.40 0.33 -5.46
CA ALA A 63 -11.34 1.28 -5.14
C ALA A 63 -10.89 2.09 -6.38
N THR A 64 -10.79 1.44 -7.55
CA THR A 64 -10.45 2.13 -8.81
C THR A 64 -11.52 3.10 -9.27
N ILE A 65 -12.80 2.76 -9.12
CA ILE A 65 -13.91 3.66 -9.45
C ILE A 65 -13.90 4.90 -8.55
N LEU A 66 -13.70 4.71 -7.25
CA LEU A 66 -13.61 5.83 -6.29
C LEU A 66 -12.42 6.76 -6.59
N LEU A 67 -11.31 6.21 -7.09
CA LEU A 67 -10.15 6.99 -7.53
C LEU A 67 -10.48 7.86 -8.75
N ILE A 68 -11.25 7.33 -9.71
CA ILE A 68 -11.69 8.08 -10.89
C ILE A 68 -12.63 9.22 -10.46
N VAL A 69 -13.57 8.95 -9.55
CA VAL A 69 -14.47 9.98 -9.00
C VAL A 69 -13.69 11.10 -8.33
N SER A 70 -12.58 10.79 -7.66
CA SER A 70 -11.69 11.79 -7.05
C SER A 70 -11.07 12.77 -8.05
N ILE A 71 -10.90 12.38 -9.31
CA ILE A 71 -10.32 13.25 -10.35
C ILE A 71 -11.41 14.14 -10.96
N ILE A 72 -12.65 13.66 -10.99
CA ILE A 72 -13.80 14.38 -11.59
C ILE A 72 -14.33 15.45 -10.63
N ASP A 73 -14.47 15.14 -9.33
CA ASP A 73 -14.97 16.09 -8.35
C ASP A 73 -13.85 17.00 -7.84
N ILE A 74 -13.58 18.08 -8.56
CA ILE A 74 -12.53 19.08 -8.24
C ILE A 74 -12.80 19.79 -6.91
N VAL A 75 -14.06 19.85 -6.44
CA VAL A 75 -14.42 20.54 -5.20
C VAL A 75 -14.12 19.67 -3.99
N ASN A 76 -14.51 18.39 -4.03
CA ASN A 76 -14.32 17.45 -2.91
C ASN A 76 -13.24 16.40 -3.16
N TRP A 77 -12.31 16.65 -4.09
CA TRP A 77 -11.28 15.67 -4.48
C TRP A 77 -10.53 15.07 -3.29
N ARG A 78 -10.26 15.87 -2.25
CA ARG A 78 -9.58 15.43 -1.02
C ARG A 78 -10.36 14.35 -0.26
N PHE A 79 -11.70 14.45 -0.23
CA PHE A 79 -12.55 13.47 0.45
C PHE A 79 -12.54 12.13 -0.30
N TRP A 80 -12.76 12.19 -1.62
CA TRP A 80 -12.78 11.00 -2.49
C TRP A 80 -11.43 10.29 -2.55
N PHE A 81 -10.33 11.05 -2.59
CA PHE A 81 -8.98 10.49 -2.54
C PHE A 81 -8.71 9.72 -1.25
N ASN A 82 -9.06 10.31 -0.10
CA ASN A 82 -8.84 9.67 1.20
C ASN A 82 -9.65 8.36 1.35
N ILE A 83 -10.89 8.34 0.85
CA ILE A 83 -11.73 7.13 0.82
C ILE A 83 -11.13 6.04 -0.08
N SER A 84 -10.63 6.42 -1.27
CA SER A 84 -9.98 5.47 -2.18
C SER A 84 -8.72 4.87 -1.56
N LEU A 85 -7.86 5.69 -0.96
CA LEU A 85 -6.63 5.26 -0.29
C LEU A 85 -6.94 4.31 0.88
N THR A 86 -7.91 4.65 1.72
CA THR A 86 -8.31 3.83 2.87
C THR A 86 -8.87 2.47 2.44
N THR A 87 -9.64 2.45 1.35
CA THR A 87 -10.15 1.20 0.76
C THR A 87 -9.00 0.35 0.22
N TYR A 88 -8.01 0.97 -0.44
CA TYR A 88 -6.83 0.29 -0.96
C TYR A 88 -5.97 -0.32 0.16
N ILE A 89 -5.71 0.44 1.23
CA ILE A 89 -4.99 -0.04 2.42
C ILE A 89 -5.76 -1.20 3.09
N SER A 90 -7.09 -1.11 3.15
CA SER A 90 -7.93 -2.16 3.71
C SER A 90 -7.86 -3.44 2.87
N VAL A 91 -7.87 -3.34 1.54
CA VAL A 91 -7.69 -4.47 0.62
C VAL A 91 -6.30 -5.09 0.77
N LEU A 92 -5.24 -4.28 0.86
CA LEU A 92 -3.88 -4.77 1.11
C LEU A 92 -3.80 -5.49 2.46
N THR A 93 -4.40 -4.92 3.50
CA THR A 93 -4.43 -5.52 4.85
C THR A 93 -5.15 -6.86 4.84
N LEU A 94 -6.31 -6.97 4.16
CA LEU A 94 -7.06 -8.22 4.05
C LEU A 94 -6.31 -9.29 3.24
N ASN A 95 -5.59 -8.90 2.19
CA ASN A 95 -4.74 -9.81 1.43
C ASN A 95 -3.53 -10.29 2.25
N LEU A 96 -2.87 -9.39 2.98
CA LEU A 96 -1.75 -9.72 3.87
C LEU A 96 -2.18 -10.64 5.03
N GLN A 97 -3.36 -10.40 5.63
CA GLN A 97 -3.92 -11.27 6.66
C GLN A 97 -4.42 -12.61 6.11
N GLY A 98 -4.91 -12.64 4.86
CA GLY A 98 -5.34 -13.86 4.18
C GLY A 98 -4.19 -14.77 3.75
N ASN A 99 -2.97 -14.24 3.68
CA ASN A 99 -1.74 -14.97 3.34
C ASN A 99 -0.99 -15.50 4.58
N LYS A 100 -1.62 -15.48 5.77
CA LYS A 100 -1.15 -16.11 7.01
C LYS A 100 -1.93 -17.38 7.30
#